data_AF-A0A2D4JSL5-F1
#
_entry.id   AF-A0A2D4JSL5-F1
#
_cell.length_a   1.000
_cell.length_b   1.000
_cell.length_c   1.000
_cell.angle_alpha   90.00
_cell.angle_beta   90.00
_cell.angle_gamma   90.00
#
_symmetry.space_group_name_H-M   'P 1'
#
loop_
_entity.id
_entity.type
_entity.pdbx_description
1 polymer ?
#
loop_
_entity_poly.entity_id
_entity_poly.type
_entity_poly.pdbx_seq_one_letter_code
_entity_poly.pdbx_strand_id
1 'polypeptide(L)'
;MEELKGDYDLNAVRLCFQVWIRDTGMGHLMQLPLVVSQPIYDNRAPNTAELKICRVNRNSGTCLGGDEIFLLCDKVQKEDIEVRFFKDSWEAKGSFSQADVHRQVAIVFKTPPYADQTIREPVTVQMQLHRPSDKEVSGSM
;
A
#
# COMPACT_ATOMS: atom_id res chain seq x y z
N MET A 1 -3.73 28.83 27.10
CA MET A 1 -3.86 27.39 26.77
C MET A 1 -4.69 27.33 25.50
N GLU A 2 -4.14 27.88 24.43
CA GLU A 2 -4.74 27.89 23.10
C GLU A 2 -3.76 27.12 22.23
N GLU A 3 -4.15 25.90 21.86
CA GLU A 3 -3.60 25.00 20.82
C GLU A 3 -4.19 23.61 21.16
N LEU A 4 -4.88 22.87 20.29
CA LEU A 4 -4.95 22.87 18.84
C LEU A 4 -6.41 22.66 18.37
N LYS A 5 -6.94 23.56 17.54
CA LYS A 5 -7.87 23.15 16.46
C LYS A 5 -7.02 22.63 15.30
N GLY A 6 -6.24 21.59 15.58
CA GLY A 6 -5.52 20.84 14.56
C GLY A 6 -6.51 19.86 13.95
N ASP A 7 -6.47 19.71 12.63
CA ASP A 7 -7.20 18.63 11.96
C ASP A 7 -6.62 17.29 12.46
N TYR A 8 -7.47 16.41 12.98
CA TYR A 8 -7.06 15.11 13.49
C TYR A 8 -7.31 14.06 12.41
N ASP A 9 -6.32 13.24 12.10
CA ASP A 9 -6.56 12.06 11.28
C ASP A 9 -7.32 11.01 12.10
N LEU A 10 -8.62 10.90 11.84
CA LEU A 10 -9.49 9.95 12.51
C LEU A 10 -9.29 8.50 12.05
N ASN A 11 -8.48 8.27 11.02
CA ASN A 11 -8.21 6.95 10.45
C ASN A 11 -6.89 6.35 10.97
N ALA A 12 -6.15 7.06 11.83
CA ALA A 12 -4.88 6.59 12.35
C ALA A 12 -4.72 6.91 13.84
N VAL A 13 -4.29 5.91 14.62
CA VAL A 13 -3.96 6.08 16.05
C VAL A 13 -2.57 5.54 16.36
N ARG A 14 -1.99 5.96 17.47
CA ARG A 14 -0.77 5.35 18.02
C ARG A 14 -1.03 4.96 19.47
N LEU A 15 -0.45 3.84 19.90
CA LEU A 15 -0.46 3.43 21.30
C LEU A 15 0.69 4.15 22.00
N CYS A 16 0.39 4.81 23.13
CA CYS A 16 1.39 5.43 24.00
C CYS A 16 1.53 4.57 25.27
N PHE A 17 2.66 3.90 25.40
CA PHE A 17 2.97 3.06 26.55
C PHE A 17 3.65 3.88 27.63
N GLN A 18 3.01 3.97 28.79
CA GLN A 18 3.55 4.62 29.97
C GLN A 18 3.60 3.58 31.09
N VAL A 19 4.78 3.34 31.63
CA VAL A 19 5.03 2.29 32.62
C VAL A 19 5.55 2.93 33.89
N TRP A 20 5.00 2.51 35.03
CA TRP A 20 5.47 2.90 36.35
C TRP A 20 5.96 1.68 37.09
N ILE A 21 7.18 1.75 37.63
CA ILE A 21 7.81 0.68 38.41
C ILE A 21 8.06 1.16 39.84
N ARG A 22 8.13 0.23 40.81
CA ARG A 22 8.58 0.58 42.16
C ARG A 22 10.09 0.39 42.26
N ASP A 23 10.79 1.43 42.71
CA ASP A 23 12.21 1.32 43.02
C ASP A 23 12.42 0.34 44.19
N THR A 24 13.31 -0.62 44.00
CA THR A 24 13.68 -1.66 44.96
C THR A 24 14.31 -1.11 46.23
N GLY A 25 14.87 0.10 46.20
CA GLY A 25 15.46 0.75 47.38
C GLY A 25 14.45 1.51 48.23
N MET A 26 13.73 2.46 47.62
CA MET A 26 12.91 3.44 48.35
C MET A 26 11.39 3.18 48.29
N GLY A 27 10.94 2.20 47.50
CA GLY A 27 9.50 1.94 47.28
C GLY A 27 8.76 3.04 46.50
N HIS A 28 9.49 4.04 45.97
CA HIS A 28 8.91 5.12 45.17
C HIS A 28 8.48 4.58 43.80
N LEU A 29 7.30 5.01 43.34
CA LEU A 29 6.86 4.85 41.96
C LEU A 29 7.70 5.72 41.00
N MET A 30 8.49 5.10 40.14
CA MET A 30 9.25 5.75 39.08
C MET A 30 8.56 5.53 37.73
N GLN A 31 8.36 6.61 36.96
CA GLN A 31 7.91 6.51 35.58
C GLN A 31 9.08 6.19 34.66
N LEU A 32 8.94 5.14 33.84
CA LEU A 32 9.87 4.84 32.76
C LEU A 32 9.64 5.77 31.56
N PRO A 33 10.64 5.96 30.68
CA PRO A 33 10.44 6.70 29.44
C PRO A 33 9.24 6.16 28.66
N LEU A 34 8.40 7.07 28.17
CA LEU A 34 7.27 6.69 27.32
C LEU A 34 7.78 6.10 26.01
N VAL A 35 7.03 5.14 25.49
CA VAL A 35 7.29 4.53 24.17
C VAL A 35 6.02 4.63 23.35
N VAL A 36 6.13 5.07 22.09
CA VAL A 36 4.99 5.21 21.18
C VAL A 36 5.11 4.16 20.07
N SER A 37 4.01 3.48 19.75
CA SER A 37 3.98 2.51 18.65
C SER A 37 4.12 3.17 17.28
N GLN A 38 4.30 2.35 16.25
CA GLN A 38 3.96 2.75 14.89
C GLN A 38 2.45 3.06 14.79
N PRO A 39 2.02 3.87 13.79
CA PRO A 39 0.61 4.10 13.51
C PRO A 39 -0.16 2.78 13.30
N ILE A 40 -1.40 2.78 13.76
CA ILE A 40 -2.40 1.74 13.52
C ILE A 40 -3.51 2.40 12.72
N TYR A 41 -3.82 1.82 11.57
CA TYR A 41 -4.72 2.40 10.59
C TYR A 41 -6.10 1.73 10.59
N ASP A 42 -7.16 2.51 10.36
CA ASP A 42 -8.49 1.99 10.17
C ASP A 42 -8.60 1.29 8.80
N ASN A 43 -8.79 -0.02 8.82
CA ASN A 43 -8.93 -0.81 7.60
C ASN A 43 -10.27 -0.58 6.88
N ARG A 44 -11.22 0.17 7.48
CA ARG A 44 -12.47 0.57 6.81
C ARG A 44 -12.32 1.86 6.02
N ALA A 45 -11.33 2.69 6.34
CA ALA A 45 -11.09 3.98 5.69
C ALA A 45 -10.34 3.78 4.36
N PRO A 46 -10.89 4.20 3.20
CA PRO A 46 -10.31 3.86 1.90
C PRO A 46 -8.89 4.39 1.65
N ASN A 47 -8.49 5.46 2.33
CA ASN A 47 -7.15 6.06 2.29
C ASN A 47 -6.11 5.32 3.12
N THR A 48 -6.53 4.41 4.01
CA THR A 48 -5.63 3.65 4.89
C THR A 48 -5.94 2.16 4.92
N ALA A 49 -6.90 1.70 4.13
CA ALA A 49 -7.25 0.30 3.99
C ALA A 49 -6.11 -0.50 3.36
N GLU A 50 -5.98 -1.76 3.77
CA GLU A 50 -5.05 -2.72 3.18
C GLU A 50 -5.32 -2.86 1.68
N LEU A 51 -4.26 -2.86 0.88
CA LEU A 51 -4.37 -3.09 -0.56
C LEU A 51 -4.37 -4.58 -0.85
N LYS A 52 -5.31 -5.04 -1.68
CA LYS A 52 -5.40 -6.45 -2.06
C LYS A 52 -5.82 -6.64 -3.50
N ILE A 53 -5.06 -7.44 -4.23
CA ILE A 53 -5.45 -7.98 -5.53
C ILE A 53 -6.26 -9.25 -5.28
N CYS A 54 -7.52 -9.27 -5.70
CA CYS A 54 -8.42 -10.40 -5.50
C CYS A 54 -8.36 -11.38 -6.67
N ARG A 55 -8.31 -10.87 -7.91
CA ARG A 55 -8.23 -11.66 -9.13
C ARG A 55 -7.76 -10.81 -10.30
N VAL A 56 -7.07 -11.43 -11.24
CA VAL A 56 -6.75 -10.86 -12.56
C VAL A 56 -7.29 -11.76 -13.67
N ASN A 57 -7.68 -11.17 -14.80
CA ASN A 57 -8.10 -11.95 -15.98
C ASN A 57 -6.93 -12.70 -16.63
N ARG A 58 -5.72 -12.13 -16.60
CA ARG A 58 -4.49 -12.66 -17.19
C ARG A 58 -3.30 -12.32 -16.30
N ASN A 59 -2.40 -13.29 -16.13
CA ASN A 59 -1.15 -13.15 -15.38
C ASN A 59 0.09 -13.38 -16.27
N SER A 60 -0.08 -13.28 -17.58
CA SER A 60 0.99 -13.38 -18.58
C SER A 60 0.66 -12.49 -19.78
N GLY A 61 1.70 -12.02 -20.46
CA GLY A 61 1.61 -11.06 -21.55
C GLY A 61 2.89 -10.99 -22.36
N THR A 62 2.90 -10.12 -23.37
CA THR A 62 4.10 -9.86 -24.19
C THR A 62 5.09 -8.97 -23.44
N CYS A 63 6.39 -9.19 -23.67
CA CYS A 63 7.46 -8.32 -23.16
C CYS A 63 7.40 -6.91 -23.75
N LEU A 64 6.65 -6.69 -24.84
CA LEU A 64 6.40 -5.37 -25.42
C LEU A 64 5.40 -4.54 -24.60
N GLY A 65 4.67 -5.14 -23.67
CA GLY A 65 3.57 -4.50 -22.95
C GLY A 65 2.34 -4.23 -23.83
N GLY A 66 1.42 -3.43 -23.30
CA GLY A 66 0.20 -3.02 -24.00
C GLY A 66 -0.98 -3.98 -23.88
N ASP A 67 -0.81 -5.14 -23.24
CA ASP A 67 -1.90 -6.06 -22.97
C ASP A 67 -2.89 -5.44 -21.98
N GLU A 68 -4.19 -5.50 -22.30
CA GLU A 68 -5.24 -5.02 -21.42
C GLU A 68 -5.59 -6.04 -20.33
N ILE A 69 -5.49 -5.62 -19.08
CA ILE A 69 -5.70 -6.43 -17.88
C ILE A 69 -6.89 -5.87 -17.10
N PHE A 70 -7.74 -6.79 -16.65
CA PHE A 70 -8.85 -6.52 -15.74
C PHE A 70 -8.46 -7.06 -14.36
N LEU A 71 -8.22 -6.15 -13.42
CA LEU A 71 -7.80 -6.45 -12.06
C LEU A 71 -8.96 -6.14 -11.11
N LEU A 72 -9.39 -7.15 -10.35
CA LEU A 72 -10.34 -7.01 -9.25
C LEU A 72 -9.55 -6.85 -7.94
N CYS A 73 -9.94 -5.88 -7.12
CA CYS A 73 -9.27 -5.54 -5.87
C CYS A 73 -10.26 -5.15 -4.77
N ASP A 74 -9.74 -5.08 -3.54
CA ASP A 74 -10.45 -4.40 -2.45
C ASP A 74 -10.50 -2.88 -2.70
N LYS A 75 -11.21 -2.14 -1.86
CA LYS A 75 -11.51 -0.72 -2.10
C LYS A 75 -10.25 0.14 -2.25
N VAL A 76 -10.15 0.86 -3.36
CA VAL A 76 -9.08 1.84 -3.65
C VAL A 76 -9.61 3.24 -3.91
N GLN A 77 -8.74 4.25 -3.83
CA GLN A 77 -9.03 5.61 -4.31
C GLN A 77 -8.38 5.81 -5.68
N LYS A 78 -9.16 6.28 -6.66
CA LYS A 78 -8.70 6.35 -8.06
C LYS A 78 -7.61 7.41 -8.28
N GLU A 79 -7.52 8.40 -7.39
CA GLU A 79 -6.51 9.46 -7.39
C GLU A 79 -5.18 9.01 -6.76
N ASP A 80 -5.19 7.90 -6.03
CA ASP A 80 -4.08 7.47 -5.15
C ASP A 80 -3.88 5.95 -5.22
N ILE A 81 -3.77 5.43 -6.45
CA ILE A 81 -3.54 4.01 -6.70
C ILE A 81 -2.70 3.82 -7.96
N GLU A 82 -1.80 2.85 -7.92
CA GLU A 82 -0.96 2.44 -9.03
C GLU A 82 -0.88 0.91 -9.10
N VAL A 83 -0.70 0.38 -10.32
CA VAL A 83 -0.35 -1.04 -10.52
C VAL A 83 1.15 -1.09 -10.85
N ARG A 84 1.93 -1.67 -9.95
CA ARG A 84 3.40 -1.73 -10.02
C ARG A 84 3.85 -3.12 -10.43
N PHE A 85 4.68 -3.19 -11.46
CA PHE A 85 5.41 -4.38 -11.88
C PHE A 85 6.88 -4.22 -11.48
N PHE A 86 7.49 -5.28 -10.96
CA PHE A 86 8.90 -5.21 -10.57
C PHE A 86 9.59 -6.58 -10.61
N LYS A 87 10.90 -6.55 -10.80
CA LYS A 87 11.81 -7.69 -10.70
C LYS A 87 13.24 -7.18 -10.55
N ASP A 88 13.96 -7.63 -9.52
CA ASP A 88 15.31 -7.17 -9.23
C ASP A 88 15.37 -5.63 -9.15
N SER A 89 16.14 -4.97 -10.03
CA SER A 89 16.22 -3.51 -10.14
C SER A 89 15.24 -2.89 -11.13
N TRP A 90 14.46 -3.69 -11.87
CA TRP A 90 13.48 -3.19 -12.83
C TRP A 90 12.14 -2.94 -12.15
N GLU A 91 11.54 -1.80 -12.46
CA GLU A 91 10.20 -1.43 -12.05
C GLU A 91 9.49 -0.69 -13.19
N ALA A 92 8.20 -0.94 -13.36
CA ALA A 92 7.34 -0.19 -14.26
C ALA A 92 5.90 -0.16 -13.77
N LYS A 93 5.10 0.80 -14.28
CA LYS A 93 3.70 0.98 -13.89
C LYS A 93 2.75 0.58 -15.01
N GLY A 94 1.68 -0.09 -14.66
CA GLY A 94 0.53 -0.28 -15.56
C GLY A 94 -0.05 1.08 -15.95
N SER A 95 -0.42 1.23 -17.21
CA SER A 95 -0.98 2.48 -17.74
C SER A 95 -2.49 2.46 -17.67
N PHE A 96 -3.07 3.39 -16.94
CA PHE A 96 -4.52 3.63 -16.84
C PHE A 96 -4.81 5.07 -16.40
N SER A 97 -6.06 5.50 -16.55
CA SER A 97 -6.58 6.77 -16.08
C SER A 97 -7.54 6.58 -14.91
N GLN A 98 -7.90 7.66 -14.23
CA GLN A 98 -8.91 7.62 -13.16
C GLN A 98 -10.27 7.06 -13.63
N ALA A 99 -10.61 7.19 -14.92
CA ALA A 99 -11.85 6.67 -15.48
C ALA A 99 -11.85 5.13 -15.60
N ASP A 100 -10.68 4.52 -15.61
CA ASP A 100 -10.50 3.07 -15.73
C ASP A 100 -10.57 2.36 -14.36
N VAL A 101 -10.65 3.12 -13.26
CA VAL A 101 -10.94 2.62 -11.92
C VAL A 101 -12.45 2.49 -11.74
N HIS A 102 -12.96 1.27 -11.88
CA HIS A 102 -14.38 0.98 -11.85
C HIS A 102 -14.88 0.81 -10.40
N ARG A 103 -15.67 1.77 -9.93
CA ARG A 103 -16.39 1.72 -8.64
C ARG A 103 -15.49 1.37 -7.45
N GLN A 104 -14.23 1.80 -7.48
CA GLN A 104 -13.21 1.58 -6.44
C GLN A 104 -12.80 0.11 -6.21
N VAL A 105 -13.29 -0.85 -6.99
CA VAL A 105 -13.08 -2.30 -6.73
C VAL A 105 -12.54 -3.05 -7.94
N ALA A 106 -12.28 -2.34 -9.04
CA ALA A 106 -11.61 -2.89 -10.21
C ALA A 106 -10.82 -1.82 -10.95
N ILE A 107 -9.76 -2.24 -11.62
CA ILE A 107 -8.91 -1.39 -12.45
C ILE A 107 -8.71 -2.09 -13.80
N VAL A 108 -8.97 -1.37 -14.88
CA VAL A 108 -8.56 -1.78 -16.23
C VAL A 108 -7.29 -1.03 -16.57
N PHE A 109 -6.24 -1.73 -16.95
CA PHE A 109 -4.95 -1.09 -17.28
C PHE A 109 -4.22 -1.82 -18.40
N LYS A 110 -3.26 -1.16 -19.02
CA LYS A 110 -2.33 -1.76 -19.99
C LYS A 110 -1.00 -2.10 -19.35
N THR A 111 -0.48 -3.29 -19.61
CA THR A 111 0.82 -3.73 -19.08
C THR A 111 1.96 -2.82 -19.57
N PRO A 112 2.97 -2.53 -18.72
CA PRO A 112 4.16 -1.83 -19.17
C PRO A 112 5.06 -2.76 -20.02
N PRO A 113 5.90 -2.19 -20.90
CA PRO A 113 6.95 -2.96 -21.57
C PRO A 113 7.99 -3.46 -20.54
N TYR A 114 8.46 -4.69 -20.73
CA TYR A 114 9.57 -5.24 -19.93
C TYR A 114 10.90 -4.61 -20.34
N ALA A 115 11.90 -4.67 -19.44
CA ALA A 115 13.22 -4.09 -19.65
C ALA A 115 13.92 -4.61 -20.92
N ASP A 116 13.89 -5.93 -21.10
CA ASP A 116 14.43 -6.60 -22.27
C ASP A 116 13.28 -7.11 -23.15
N GLN A 117 13.15 -6.55 -24.35
CA GLN A 117 12.11 -6.92 -25.30
C GLN A 117 12.55 -8.06 -26.23
N THR A 118 13.77 -8.58 -26.05
CA THR A 118 14.37 -9.64 -26.89
C THR A 118 14.52 -10.97 -26.15
N ILE A 119 13.78 -11.13 -25.05
CA ILE A 119 13.77 -12.37 -24.26
C ILE A 119 13.47 -13.58 -25.15
N ARG A 120 14.20 -14.67 -24.91
CA ARG A 120 14.01 -15.94 -25.62
C ARG A 120 13.17 -16.95 -24.84
N GLU A 121 13.08 -16.72 -23.53
CA GLU A 121 12.34 -17.56 -22.59
C GLU A 121 11.43 -16.68 -21.72
N PRO A 122 10.31 -17.23 -21.20
CA PRO A 122 9.42 -16.49 -20.32
C PRO A 122 10.14 -15.98 -19.06
N VAL A 123 9.84 -14.73 -18.68
CA VAL A 123 10.38 -14.12 -17.46
C VAL A 123 9.23 -13.84 -16.50
N THR A 124 9.31 -14.40 -15.30
CA THR A 124 8.40 -14.07 -14.20
C THR A 124 8.82 -12.77 -13.54
N VAL A 125 7.89 -11.82 -13.48
CA VAL A 125 7.98 -10.58 -12.70
C VAL A 125 6.91 -10.60 -11.61
N GLN A 126 6.98 -9.68 -10.66
CA GLN A 126 5.95 -9.51 -9.64
C GLN A 126 5.03 -8.35 -10.00
N MET A 127 3.75 -8.46 -9.63
CA MET A 127 2.77 -7.38 -9.76
C MET A 127 2.09 -7.10 -8.41
N GLN A 128 1.92 -5.83 -8.06
CA GLN A 128 1.23 -5.41 -6.84
C GLN A 128 0.49 -4.09 -7.03
N LEU A 129 -0.50 -3.82 -6.17
CA LEU A 129 -1.03 -2.48 -5.99
C LEU A 129 -0.07 -1.66 -5.12
N HIS A 130 0.00 -0.35 -5.38
CA HIS A 130 0.79 0.60 -4.60
C HIS A 130 -0.02 1.88 -4.41
N ARG A 131 -0.10 2.37 -3.17
CA ARG A 131 -0.72 3.65 -2.82
C ARG A 131 0.37 4.70 -2.62
N PRO A 132 0.50 5.71 -3.51
CA PRO A 132 1.58 6.69 -3.43
C PRO A 132 1.62 7.52 -2.15
N SER A 133 0.46 7.86 -1.56
CA SER A 133 0.38 8.75 -0.40
C SER A 133 1.07 8.23 0.86
N ASP A 134 0.98 6.92 1.12
CA ASP A 134 1.52 6.26 2.32
C ASP A 134 2.58 5.18 1.99
N LYS A 135 2.81 4.91 0.70
CA LYS A 135 3.70 3.86 0.17
C LYS A 135 3.25 2.44 0.53
N GLU A 136 1.99 2.27 0.91
CA GLU A 136 1.40 0.95 1.17
C GLU A 136 1.39 0.13 -0.11
N VAL A 137 1.59 -1.18 0.03
CA VAL A 137 1.62 -2.13 -1.09
C VAL A 137 0.77 -3.35 -0.79
N SER A 138 0.13 -3.91 -1.81
CA SER A 138 -0.51 -5.22 -1.65
C SER A 138 0.54 -6.34 -1.59
N GLY A 139 0.11 -7.53 -1.17
CA GLY A 139 0.86 -8.75 -1.48
C GLY A 139 1.15 -8.86 -2.98
N SER A 140 2.33 -9.39 -3.34
CA SER A 140 2.73 -9.58 -4.73
C SER A 140 2.08 -10.83 -5.33
N MET A 141 1.75 -10.73 -6.62
CA MET A 141 1.23 -11.82 -7.45
C MET A 141 2.27 -12.20 -8.51
#